data_AF-A0A971UCY4-F1
#
_entry.id   AF-A0A971UCY4-F1
#
_cell.length_a   1.000
_cell.length_b   1.000
_cell.length_c   1.000
_cell.angle_alpha   90.00
_cell.angle_beta   90.00
_cell.angle_gamma   90.00
#
_symmetry.space_group_name_H-M   'P 1'
#
loop_
_entity.id
_entity.type
_entity.pdbx_description
1 polymer ?
#
loop_
_entity_poly.entity_id
_entity_poly.type
_entity_poly.pdbx_seq_one_letter_code
_entity_poly.pdbx_strand_id
1 'polypeptide(L)'
;MTEQNVKDNKNTFHIPEVIPILPLQNVLVFPKTMIPLEVSGVASVLVDEAMTRDRLVGLIMSKSEPETPNTYKKEDLHAVGTCAVILKMAKTAENHTQLLLQGVSRFSVEELVEGKPYQQARVKLIEEQEVKDIETEALVSNLLALFDRILKLSPFLPPEFGP
;
A
#
# COMPACT_ATOMS: atom_id res chain seq x y z
N MET A 1 6.53 20.07 33.32
CA MET A 1 6.20 20.70 32.03
C MET A 1 7.32 20.37 31.07
N THR A 2 7.21 19.25 30.36
CA THR A 2 8.20 18.85 29.36
C THR A 2 7.47 18.10 28.26
N GLU A 3 6.75 18.83 27.41
CA GLU A 3 6.27 18.28 26.14
C GLU A 3 7.46 18.27 25.19
N GLN A 4 8.11 17.11 25.10
CA GLN A 4 9.14 16.85 24.10
C GLN A 4 8.48 16.73 22.73
N ASN A 5 8.81 17.69 21.87
CA ASN A 5 8.78 17.64 20.41
C ASN A 5 8.75 16.22 19.82
N VAL A 6 7.56 15.74 19.45
CA VAL A 6 7.42 14.73 18.40
C VAL A 6 7.61 15.47 17.09
N LYS A 7 8.84 15.48 16.58
CA LYS A 7 9.11 15.93 15.21
C LYS A 7 8.35 15.00 14.27
N ASP A 8 7.23 15.49 13.76
CA ASP A 8 6.47 14.91 12.65
C ASP A 8 7.43 14.72 11.47
N ASN A 9 8.04 13.55 11.36
CA ASN A 9 8.82 13.18 10.20
C ASN A 9 7.83 12.80 9.09
N LYS A 10 7.07 13.78 8.58
CA LYS A 10 6.36 13.66 7.32
C LYS A 10 7.43 13.55 6.24
N ASN A 11 7.92 12.33 5.99
CA ASN A 11 8.50 12.00 4.70
C ASN A 11 7.43 12.34 3.66
N THR A 12 7.49 13.57 3.17
CA THR A 12 6.52 14.07 2.19
C THR A 12 7.01 13.51 0.87
N PHE A 13 6.65 12.26 0.61
CA PHE A 13 6.90 11.64 -0.69
C PHE A 13 6.18 12.50 -1.72
N HIS A 14 6.92 13.04 -2.68
CA HIS A 14 6.32 13.71 -3.82
C HIS A 14 5.75 12.63 -4.73
N ILE A 15 4.44 12.41 -4.65
CA ILE A 15 3.75 11.41 -5.47
C ILE A 15 3.35 12.09 -6.79
N PRO A 16 3.86 11.63 -7.95
CA PRO A 16 3.48 12.18 -9.25
C PRO A 16 1.98 12.01 -9.53
N GLU A 17 1.42 12.84 -10.41
CA GLU A 17 0.02 12.71 -10.82
C GLU A 17 -0.27 11.37 -11.50
N VAL A 18 0.70 10.82 -12.23
CA VAL A 18 0.58 9.53 -12.93
C VAL A 18 1.61 8.58 -12.35
N ILE A 19 1.13 7.46 -11.80
CA ILE A 19 1.98 6.43 -11.20
C ILE A 19 1.77 5.06 -11.86
N PRO A 20 2.80 4.20 -11.88
CA PRO A 20 2.63 2.81 -12.26
C PRO A 20 1.72 2.09 -11.26
N ILE A 21 0.82 1.25 -11.76
CA ILE A 21 -0.13 0.49 -10.94
C ILE A 21 0.24 -0.99 -10.96
N LEU A 22 0.38 -1.56 -9.75
CA LEU A 22 0.53 -2.98 -9.51
C LEU A 22 -0.76 -3.52 -8.88
N PRO A 23 -1.59 -4.23 -9.66
CA PRO A 23 -2.78 -4.89 -9.14
C PRO A 23 -2.42 -6.07 -8.24
N LEU A 24 -3.10 -6.20 -7.10
CA LEU A 24 -2.91 -7.27 -6.12
C LEU A 24 -4.21 -8.07 -5.96
N GLN A 25 -4.10 -9.38 -5.93
CA GLN A 25 -5.22 -10.28 -5.62
C GLN A 25 -5.24 -10.61 -4.13
N ASN A 26 -6.41 -10.55 -3.50
CA ASN A 26 -6.65 -10.98 -2.12
C ASN A 26 -5.78 -10.29 -1.05
N VAL A 27 -5.12 -9.18 -1.39
CA VAL A 27 -4.22 -8.45 -0.50
C VAL A 27 -4.53 -6.96 -0.60
N LEU A 28 -4.70 -6.34 0.56
CA LEU A 28 -4.84 -4.89 0.72
C LEU A 28 -3.68 -4.37 1.55
N VAL A 29 -3.07 -3.28 1.10
CA VAL A 29 -1.94 -2.65 1.79
C VAL A 29 -2.41 -1.32 2.34
N PHE A 30 -2.17 -1.09 3.63
CA PHE A 30 -2.48 0.18 4.28
C PHE A 30 -1.24 1.08 4.35
N PRO A 31 -1.41 2.41 4.51
CA PRO A 31 -0.31 3.30 4.86
C PRO A 31 0.45 2.79 6.09
N LYS A 32 1.76 3.01 6.12
CA LYS A 32 2.72 2.56 7.14
C LYS A 32 2.93 1.04 7.25
N THR A 33 2.15 0.21 6.53
CA THR A 33 2.38 -1.24 6.46
C THR A 33 3.58 -1.57 5.57
N MET A 34 4.42 -2.50 6.01
CA MET A 34 5.46 -3.12 5.18
C MET A 34 4.98 -4.47 4.67
N ILE A 35 5.14 -4.74 3.38
CA ILE A 35 4.74 -6.01 2.77
C ILE A 35 5.84 -6.52 1.82
N PRO A 36 6.28 -7.78 1.98
CA PRO A 36 7.09 -8.44 0.97
C PRO A 36 6.18 -8.91 -0.17
N LEU A 37 6.60 -8.66 -1.42
CA LEU A 37 5.91 -9.17 -2.61
C LEU A 37 6.91 -9.76 -3.59
N GLU A 38 6.46 -10.76 -4.34
CA GLU A 38 7.21 -11.32 -5.46
C GLU A 38 6.42 -11.07 -6.74
N VAL A 39 7.09 -10.56 -7.77
CA VAL A 39 6.48 -10.26 -9.07
C VAL A 39 7.29 -10.84 -10.21
N SER A 40 6.63 -11.13 -11.33
CA SER A 40 7.27 -11.65 -12.55
C SER A 40 6.63 -11.05 -13.81
N GLY A 41 7.24 -11.29 -14.97
CA GLY A 41 6.72 -10.83 -16.26
C GLY A 41 6.57 -9.31 -16.36
N VAL A 42 5.39 -8.86 -16.80
CA VAL A 42 5.07 -7.42 -17.01
C VAL A 42 5.23 -6.60 -15.72
N ALA A 43 4.90 -7.16 -14.57
CA ALA A 43 5.05 -6.49 -13.28
C ALA A 43 6.53 -6.27 -12.91
N SER A 44 7.44 -7.13 -13.36
CA SER A 44 8.89 -6.92 -13.18
C SER A 44 9.40 -5.72 -13.98
N VAL A 45 8.89 -5.54 -15.22
CA VAL A 45 9.22 -4.37 -16.06
C VAL A 45 8.74 -3.07 -15.43
N LEU A 46 7.54 -3.08 -14.83
CA LEU A 46 7.00 -1.95 -14.07
C LEU A 46 7.93 -1.56 -12.92
N VAL A 47 8.39 -2.55 -12.15
CA VAL A 47 9.29 -2.32 -11.00
C VAL A 47 10.62 -1.73 -11.48
N ASP A 48 11.21 -2.31 -12.53
CA ASP A 48 12.47 -1.82 -13.10
C ASP A 48 12.36 -0.35 -13.49
N GLU A 49 11.26 0.05 -14.13
CA GLU A 49 11.03 1.45 -14.48
C GLU A 49 10.80 2.33 -13.24
N ALA A 50 9.99 1.88 -12.28
CA ALA A 50 9.76 2.62 -11.03
C ALA A 50 11.06 2.87 -10.26
N MET A 51 11.98 1.90 -10.25
CA MET A 51 13.28 2.01 -9.58
C MET A 51 14.21 3.06 -10.20
N THR A 52 14.02 3.40 -11.48
CA THR A 52 14.77 4.48 -12.17
C THR A 52 14.16 5.87 -11.97
N ARG A 53 12.96 5.96 -11.39
CA ARG A 53 12.22 7.19 -11.12
C ARG A 53 12.11 7.45 -9.61
N ASP A 54 10.91 7.72 -9.11
CA ASP A 54 10.61 8.06 -7.72
C ASP A 54 10.55 6.83 -6.78
N ARG A 55 10.73 5.61 -7.31
CA ARG A 55 10.59 4.34 -6.58
C ARG A 55 9.20 4.12 -5.97
N LEU A 56 8.20 4.80 -6.54
CA LEU A 56 6.81 4.71 -6.12
C LEU A 56 6.02 3.79 -7.04
N VAL A 57 5.13 3.02 -6.44
CA VAL A 57 4.15 2.16 -7.12
C VAL A 57 2.79 2.31 -6.47
N GLY A 58 1.73 2.33 -7.27
CA GLY A 58 0.36 2.30 -6.77
C GLY A 58 -0.11 0.85 -6.62
N LEU A 59 -0.45 0.45 -5.40
CA LEU A 59 -0.99 -0.87 -5.11
C LEU A 59 -2.52 -0.78 -5.10
N ILE A 60 -3.18 -1.60 -5.92
CA ILE A 60 -4.66 -1.61 -6.00
C ILE A 60 -5.14 -3.05 -5.92
N MET A 61 -6.12 -3.31 -5.06
CA MET A 61 -6.75 -4.62 -5.01
C MET A 61 -7.60 -4.83 -6.28
N SER A 62 -7.47 -5.99 -6.92
CA SER A 62 -8.35 -6.38 -8.03
C SER A 62 -9.62 -7.03 -7.50
N LYS A 63 -10.75 -6.78 -8.19
CA LYS A 63 -12.05 -7.42 -7.93
C LYS A 63 -12.19 -8.76 -8.64
N SER A 64 -11.53 -8.89 -9.78
CA SER A 64 -11.61 -10.01 -10.72
C SER A 64 -10.24 -10.27 -11.33
N GLU A 65 -10.06 -11.47 -11.88
CA GLU A 65 -8.94 -11.75 -12.77
C GLU A 65 -9.24 -11.19 -14.16
N PRO A 66 -8.28 -10.52 -14.81
CA PRO A 66 -8.47 -10.02 -16.17
C PRO A 66 -8.38 -11.19 -17.16
N GLU A 67 -9.09 -11.10 -18.28
CA GLU A 67 -9.02 -12.12 -19.35
C GLU A 67 -7.61 -12.31 -19.90
N THR A 68 -6.81 -11.23 -19.90
CA THR A 68 -5.40 -11.25 -20.28
C THR A 68 -4.56 -10.79 -19.09
N PRO A 69 -3.50 -11.52 -18.70
CA PRO A 69 -2.64 -11.14 -17.58
C PRO A 69 -2.18 -9.68 -17.67
N ASN A 70 -2.28 -8.95 -16.55
CA ASN A 70 -1.86 -7.55 -16.44
C ASN A 70 -2.63 -6.55 -17.32
N THR A 71 -3.75 -6.96 -17.92
CA THR A 71 -4.60 -6.10 -18.77
C THR A 71 -5.92 -5.79 -18.05
N TYR A 72 -5.83 -5.10 -16.92
CA TYR A 72 -6.99 -4.78 -16.07
C TYR A 72 -7.76 -3.58 -16.62
N LYS A 73 -9.08 -3.69 -16.68
CA LYS A 73 -9.97 -2.55 -16.92
C LYS A 73 -10.27 -1.84 -15.61
N LYS A 74 -10.82 -0.62 -15.70
CA LYS A 74 -11.20 0.16 -14.52
C LYS A 74 -12.24 -0.57 -13.67
N GLU A 75 -13.12 -1.36 -14.29
CA GLU A 75 -14.13 -2.15 -13.59
C GLU A 75 -13.51 -3.28 -12.74
N ASP A 76 -12.41 -3.87 -13.21
CA ASP A 76 -11.69 -4.97 -12.55
C ASP A 76 -10.92 -4.53 -11.30
N LEU A 77 -10.76 -3.22 -11.10
CA LEU A 77 -9.97 -2.65 -10.00
C LEU A 77 -10.86 -1.94 -8.98
N HIS A 78 -10.43 -1.96 -7.72
CA HIS A 78 -11.00 -1.07 -6.71
C HIS A 78 -10.62 0.39 -6.99
N ALA A 79 -11.53 1.32 -6.66
CA ALA A 79 -11.36 2.74 -6.95
C ALA A 79 -10.28 3.41 -6.08
N VAL A 80 -9.94 2.81 -4.94
CA VAL A 80 -8.96 3.32 -3.98
C VAL A 80 -7.83 2.30 -3.85
N GLY A 81 -6.61 2.83 -3.88
CA GLY A 81 -5.39 2.08 -3.65
C GLY A 81 -4.47 2.78 -2.67
N THR A 82 -3.28 2.20 -2.50
CA THR A 82 -2.24 2.71 -1.62
C THR A 82 -0.97 2.92 -2.43
N CYS A 83 -0.44 4.14 -2.42
CA CYS A 83 0.87 4.43 -2.94
C CYS A 83 1.90 3.83 -1.99
N ALA A 84 2.85 3.08 -2.53
CA ALA A 84 3.91 2.44 -1.78
C ALA A 84 5.27 2.79 -2.37
N VAL A 85 6.27 2.89 -1.49
CA VAL A 85 7.67 3.05 -1.88
C VAL A 85 8.36 1.69 -1.88
N ILE A 86 9.20 1.45 -2.89
CA ILE A 86 10.07 0.28 -2.97
C ILE A 86 11.29 0.53 -2.06
N LEU A 87 11.33 -0.16 -0.92
CA LEU A 87 12.43 -0.09 0.04
C LEU A 87 13.61 -0.95 -0.41
N LYS A 88 13.33 -2.15 -0.90
CA LYS A 88 14.33 -3.11 -1.39
C LYS A 88 13.81 -3.87 -2.59
N MET A 89 14.74 -4.23 -3.48
CA MET A 89 14.49 -5.05 -4.66
C MET A 89 15.64 -6.04 -4.81
N ALA A 90 15.31 -7.31 -5.09
CA ALA A 90 16.27 -8.35 -5.43
C ALA A 90 15.76 -9.14 -6.63
N LYS A 91 16.60 -9.31 -7.66
CA LYS A 91 16.29 -10.16 -8.82
C LYS A 91 16.80 -11.57 -8.53
N THR A 92 15.96 -12.57 -8.79
CA THR A 92 16.34 -13.98 -8.71
C THR A 92 16.57 -14.55 -10.12
N ALA A 93 17.23 -15.71 -10.21
CA ALA A 93 17.68 -16.29 -11.48
C ALA A 93 16.55 -16.71 -12.43
N GLU A 94 15.30 -16.79 -11.95
CA GLU A 94 14.14 -17.29 -12.70
C GLU A 94 13.24 -16.17 -13.28
N ASN A 95 13.74 -14.94 -13.45
CA ASN A 95 12.95 -13.76 -13.85
C ASN A 95 11.88 -13.31 -12.83
N HIS A 96 12.04 -13.72 -11.57
CA HIS A 96 11.25 -13.21 -10.46
C HIS A 96 11.98 -12.05 -9.78
N THR A 97 11.22 -11.08 -9.30
CA THR A 97 11.72 -9.92 -8.57
C THR A 97 11.04 -9.87 -7.21
N GLN A 98 11.83 -9.98 -6.15
CA GLN A 98 11.37 -9.85 -4.78
C GLN A 98 11.49 -8.40 -4.32
N LEU A 99 10.43 -7.91 -3.70
CA LEU A 99 10.25 -6.52 -3.27
C LEU A 99 9.95 -6.48 -1.79
N LEU A 100 10.47 -5.44 -1.13
CA LEU A 100 9.95 -4.97 0.14
C LEU A 100 9.35 -3.60 -0.08
N LEU A 101 8.04 -3.49 0.12
CA LEU A 101 7.26 -2.28 -0.10
C LEU A 101 6.81 -1.70 1.23
N GLN A 102 6.71 -0.38 1.32
CA GLN A 102 6.05 0.30 2.44
C GLN A 102 4.94 1.21 1.92
N GLY A 103 3.71 1.01 2.42
CA GLY A 103 2.59 1.89 2.14
C GLY A 103 2.83 3.30 2.68
N VAL A 104 2.52 4.30 1.89
CA VAL A 104 2.78 5.72 2.19
C VAL A 104 1.48 6.50 2.36
N SER A 105 0.60 6.46 1.35
CA SER A 105 -0.62 7.26 1.34
C SER A 105 -1.69 6.60 0.48
N ARG A 106 -2.96 6.92 0.77
CA ARG A 106 -4.11 6.45 -0.01
C ARG A 106 -4.31 7.35 -1.24
N PHE A 107 -4.79 6.76 -2.32
CA PHE A 107 -5.16 7.50 -3.52
C PHE A 107 -6.44 6.94 -4.14
N SER A 108 -7.14 7.77 -4.90
CA SER A 108 -8.24 7.38 -5.77
C SER A 108 -7.79 7.39 -7.23
N VAL A 109 -8.25 6.41 -8.01
CA VAL A 109 -7.98 6.32 -9.45
C VAL A 109 -8.95 7.23 -10.21
N GLU A 110 -8.42 8.24 -10.89
CA GLU A 110 -9.22 9.11 -11.75
C GLU A 110 -9.38 8.46 -13.13
N GLU A 111 -8.26 8.12 -13.77
CA GLU A 111 -8.21 7.50 -15.10
C GLU A 111 -7.07 6.48 -15.19
N LEU A 112 -7.26 5.43 -16.00
CA LEU A 112 -6.18 4.55 -16.43
C LEU A 112 -5.50 5.17 -17.65
N VAL A 113 -4.19 5.09 -17.71
CA VAL A 113 -3.35 5.68 -18.76
C VAL A 113 -2.69 4.56 -19.56
N GLU A 114 -2.88 4.59 -20.87
CA GLU A 114 -2.28 3.64 -21.81
C GLU A 114 -0.91 4.13 -22.31
N GLY A 115 -0.16 3.24 -22.99
CA GLY A 115 1.11 3.57 -23.64
C GLY A 115 2.34 2.88 -23.05
N LYS A 116 2.16 2.09 -22.00
CA LYS A 116 3.19 1.21 -21.42
C LYS A 116 2.74 -0.25 -21.48
N PRO A 117 3.70 -1.21 -21.40
CA PRO A 117 3.35 -2.63 -21.32
C PRO A 117 2.68 -3.02 -20.00
N TYR A 118 2.64 -2.12 -19.02
CA TYR A 118 2.02 -2.28 -17.70
C TYR A 118 1.03 -1.14 -17.42
N GLN A 119 0.17 -1.32 -16.41
CA GLN A 119 -0.87 -0.35 -16.07
C GLN A 119 -0.31 0.93 -15.44
N GLN A 120 -0.83 2.08 -15.87
CA GLN A 120 -0.61 3.36 -15.23
C GLN A 120 -1.95 4.00 -14.90
N ALA A 121 -1.98 4.84 -13.87
CA ALA A 121 -3.18 5.60 -13.55
C ALA A 121 -2.82 7.03 -13.16
N ARG A 122 -3.70 7.96 -13.54
CA ARG A 122 -3.76 9.27 -12.88
C ARG A 122 -4.45 9.09 -11.54
N VAL A 123 -3.82 9.62 -10.50
CA VAL A 123 -4.25 9.41 -9.13
C VAL A 123 -4.45 10.72 -8.40
N LYS A 124 -5.47 10.74 -7.54
CA LYS A 124 -5.71 11.84 -6.60
C LYS A 124 -5.49 11.35 -5.18
N LEU A 125 -4.55 11.98 -4.48
CA LEU A 125 -4.25 11.65 -3.09
C LEU A 125 -5.46 11.90 -2.19
N ILE A 126 -5.70 10.97 -1.28
CA ILE A 126 -6.73 11.09 -0.24
C ILE A 126 -6.00 11.53 1.03
N GLU A 127 -6.27 12.76 1.47
CA GLU A 127 -5.69 13.27 2.71
C GLU A 127 -6.26 12.53 3.92
N GLU A 128 -5.35 12.10 4.80
CA GLU A 128 -5.72 11.49 6.07
C GLU A 128 -5.83 12.59 7.13
N GLN A 129 -7.03 12.79 7.66
CA GLN A 129 -7.27 13.74 8.73
C GLN A 129 -7.12 13.04 10.07
N GLU A 130 -6.15 13.47 10.87
CA GLU A 130 -6.09 13.08 12.28
C GLU A 130 -7.14 13.86 13.07
N VAL A 131 -8.21 13.18 13.46
CA VAL A 131 -9.18 13.71 14.43
C VAL A 131 -8.70 13.30 15.82
N LYS A 132 -8.36 14.29 16.66
CA LYS A 132 -7.93 14.10 18.05
C LYS A 132 -8.95 14.73 18.97
N ASP A 133 -10.08 14.05 19.15
CA ASP A 133 -11.10 14.40 20.13
C ASP A 133 -11.29 13.30 21.17
N ILE A 134 -11.95 13.66 22.27
CA ILE A 134 -12.18 12.77 23.41
C ILE A 134 -12.96 11.52 23.00
N GLU A 135 -13.88 11.65 22.05
CA GLU A 135 -14.67 10.53 21.55
C GLU A 135 -13.78 9.53 20.78
N THR A 136 -12.91 10.03 19.91
CA THR A 136 -11.94 9.22 19.16
C THR A 136 -10.97 8.51 20.10
N GLU A 137 -10.47 9.19 21.13
CA GLU A 137 -9.60 8.57 22.14
C GLU A 137 -10.33 7.46 22.93
N ALA A 138 -11.60 7.68 23.30
CA ALA A 138 -12.42 6.68 23.97
C ALA A 138 -12.68 5.46 23.07
N LEU A 139 -12.93 5.67 21.77
CA LEU A 139 -13.09 4.60 20.79
C LEU A 139 -11.80 3.78 20.63
N VAL A 140 -10.64 4.44 20.56
CA VAL A 140 -9.33 3.76 20.50
C VAL A 140 -9.10 2.93 21.76
N SER A 141 -9.39 3.47 22.94
CA SER A 141 -9.26 2.73 24.20
C SER A 141 -10.15 1.48 24.23
N ASN A 142 -11.40 1.60 23.79
CA ASN A 142 -12.32 0.47 23.71
C ASN A 142 -11.86 -0.59 22.69
N LEU A 143 -11.37 -0.15 21.51
CA LEU A 143 -10.82 -1.04 20.48
C LEU A 143 -9.64 -1.86 21.03
N LEU A 144 -8.70 -1.21 21.71
CA LEU A 144 -7.54 -1.88 22.32
C LEU A 144 -7.96 -2.89 23.40
N ALA A 145 -8.95 -2.55 24.23
CA ALA A 145 -9.49 -3.47 25.24
C ALA A 145 -10.18 -4.70 24.62
N LEU A 146 -10.94 -4.51 23.54
CA LEU A 146 -11.54 -5.61 22.78
C LEU A 146 -10.48 -6.49 22.12
N PHE A 147 -9.42 -5.87 21.57
CA PHE A 147 -8.32 -6.60 20.96
C PHE A 147 -7.55 -7.45 21.97
N ASP A 148 -7.24 -6.91 23.15
CA ASP A 148 -6.63 -7.68 24.25
C ASP A 148 -7.50 -8.88 24.67
N ARG A 149 -8.82 -8.70 24.70
CA ARG A 149 -9.75 -9.80 24.98
C ARG A 149 -9.71 -10.88 23.90
N ILE A 150 -9.56 -10.51 22.63
CA ILE A 150 -9.39 -11.47 21.53
C ILE A 150 -8.09 -12.25 21.69
N LEU A 151 -6.98 -11.58 22.02
CA LEU A 151 -5.69 -12.24 22.24
C LEU A 151 -5.76 -13.29 23.36
N LYS A 152 -6.42 -12.96 24.49
CA LYS A 152 -6.62 -13.89 25.61
C LYS A 152 -7.46 -15.12 25.26
N LEU A 153 -8.33 -15.00 24.25
CA LEU A 153 -9.21 -16.09 23.81
C LEU A 153 -8.63 -16.87 22.63
N SER A 154 -7.55 -16.39 22.00
CA SER A 154 -6.98 -16.99 20.80
C SER A 154 -5.66 -17.71 21.10
N PRO A 155 -5.62 -19.05 21.05
CA PRO A 155 -4.40 -19.81 21.29
C PRO A 155 -3.37 -19.76 20.14
N PHE A 156 -3.66 -19.04 19.05
CA PHE A 156 -2.85 -19.04 17.82
C PHE A 156 -2.21 -17.69 17.46
N LEU A 157 -2.44 -16.63 18.24
CA LEU A 157 -1.83 -15.32 17.98
C LEU A 157 -0.55 -15.14 18.79
N PRO A 158 0.59 -14.80 18.15
CA PRO A 158 1.81 -14.46 18.85
C PRO A 158 1.58 -13.30 19.85
N PRO A 159 2.15 -13.37 21.07
CA PRO A 159 1.97 -12.33 22.09
C PRO A 159 2.52 -10.96 21.69
N GLU A 160 3.39 -10.92 20.68
CA GLU A 160 3.99 -9.72 20.06
C GLU A 160 3.00 -8.83 19.28
N PHE A 161 1.73 -9.25 19.13
CA PHE A 161 0.65 -8.37 18.69
C PHE A 161 -0.07 -7.65 19.83
N GLY A 162 0.17 -8.01 21.09
CA GLY A 162 -0.36 -7.29 22.26
C GLY A 162 0.37 -5.97 22.51
N PRO A 163 -0.26 -5.02 23.24
CA PRO A 163 0.39 -3.78 23.66
C PRO A 163 1.54 -4.01 24.67
#